data_AF-A0A3D4B5S1-F1
#
_entry.id   AF-A0A3D4B5S1-F1
#
_cell.length_a   1.000
_cell.length_b   1.000
_cell.length_c   1.000
_cell.angle_alpha   90.00
_cell.angle_beta   90.00
_cell.angle_gamma   90.00
#
_symmetry.space_group_name_H-M   'P 1'
#
loop_
_entity.id
_entity.type
_entity.pdbx_description
1 polymer ?
#
loop_
_entity_poly.entity_id
_entity_poly.type
_entity_poly.pdbx_seq_one_letter_code
_entity_poly.pdbx_strand_id
1 'polypeptide(L)'
;MRIHGVSLDYIDEMRAYSNRRISSEQLISMCIHGVSPEFIEELEALGYDRVSPDELISMRIHGVTISFIERARNREFNDLSIDDMVSMLCEGWFREGRGSGHFTFMPGEEFTDKLTRRGFDPPTDEQQFFMALDSHTESRRLRLVCPQNA
;
A
#
# COMPACT_ATOMS: atom_id res chain seq x y z
N MET A 1 -11.16 7.80 -32.15
CA MET A 1 -10.43 8.45 -31.04
C MET A 1 -10.95 7.83 -29.75
N ARG A 2 -10.23 6.85 -29.19
CA ARG A 2 -10.57 6.18 -27.93
C ARG A 2 -9.81 6.90 -26.82
N ILE A 3 -10.43 7.90 -26.22
CA ILE A 3 -9.89 8.52 -25.02
C ILE A 3 -10.58 7.79 -23.87
N HIS A 4 -9.82 6.96 -23.15
CA HIS A 4 -10.23 6.20 -21.96
C HIS A 4 -11.01 4.90 -22.12
N GLY A 5 -10.75 4.06 -23.12
CA GLY A 5 -10.91 2.59 -22.98
C GLY A 5 -12.25 2.01 -22.50
N VAL A 6 -13.31 2.80 -22.32
CA VAL A 6 -14.60 2.34 -21.83
C VAL A 6 -15.25 1.56 -22.96
N SER A 7 -15.12 0.24 -22.93
CA SER A 7 -15.95 -0.61 -23.77
C SER A 7 -17.37 -0.59 -23.20
N LEU A 8 -18.37 -0.66 -24.09
CA LEU A 8 -19.75 -0.88 -23.66
C LEU A 8 -19.85 -2.19 -22.87
N ASP A 9 -19.05 -3.19 -23.25
CA ASP A 9 -18.91 -4.47 -22.55
C ASP A 9 -18.57 -4.29 -21.06
N TYR A 10 -17.61 -3.41 -20.70
CA TYR A 10 -17.27 -3.12 -19.30
C TYR A 10 -18.45 -2.53 -18.53
N ILE A 11 -19.22 -1.63 -19.15
CA ILE A 11 -20.39 -1.01 -18.52
C ILE A 11 -21.47 -2.07 -18.26
N ASP A 12 -21.70 -2.96 -19.22
CA ASP A 12 -22.69 -4.02 -19.13
C ASP A 12 -22.28 -5.07 -18.08
N GLU A 13 -21.01 -5.46 -18.05
CA GLU A 13 -20.42 -6.35 -17.03
C GLU A 13 -20.53 -5.74 -15.62
N MET A 14 -20.11 -4.48 -15.45
CA MET A 14 -20.18 -3.79 -14.17
C MET A 14 -21.62 -3.54 -13.68
N ARG A 15 -22.56 -3.31 -14.59
CA ARG A 15 -24.00 -3.22 -14.25
C ARG A 15 -24.59 -4.56 -13.85
N ALA A 16 -24.15 -5.66 -14.46
CA ALA A 16 -24.59 -7.00 -14.08
C ALA A 16 -24.04 -7.40 -12.70
N TYR A 17 -22.81 -6.96 -12.38
CA TYR A 17 -22.15 -7.28 -11.12
C TYR A 17 -22.61 -6.41 -9.95
N SER A 18 -22.82 -5.11 -10.19
CA SER A 18 -23.14 -4.19 -9.11
C SER A 18 -24.65 -4.04 -8.93
N ASN A 19 -25.19 -4.69 -7.90
CA ASN A 19 -26.52 -4.36 -7.34
C ASN A 19 -26.54 -2.98 -6.62
N ARG A 20 -25.54 -2.14 -6.87
CA ARG A 20 -25.28 -0.88 -6.17
C ARG A 20 -25.74 0.28 -7.03
N ARG A 21 -26.20 1.34 -6.39
CA ARG A 21 -26.45 2.63 -7.06
C ARG A 21 -25.11 3.27 -7.42
N ILE A 22 -24.55 2.91 -8.57
CA ILE A 22 -23.34 3.54 -9.12
C ILE A 22 -23.78 4.62 -10.12
N SER A 23 -23.24 5.84 -9.96
CA SER A 23 -23.48 6.92 -10.93
C SER A 23 -22.70 6.66 -12.22
N SER A 24 -23.12 7.26 -13.34
CA SER A 24 -22.37 7.17 -14.60
C SER A 24 -20.93 7.70 -14.46
N GLU A 25 -20.74 8.73 -13.64
CA GLU A 25 -19.41 9.30 -13.36
C GLU A 25 -18.53 8.33 -12.58
N GLN A 26 -19.09 7.65 -11.57
CA GLN A 26 -18.37 6.62 -10.83
C GLN A 26 -18.00 5.44 -11.73
N LEU A 27 -18.90 4.98 -12.61
CA LEU A 27 -18.58 3.92 -13.58
C LEU A 27 -17.41 4.29 -14.50
N ILE A 28 -17.38 5.53 -15.00
CA ILE A 28 -16.29 6.03 -15.82
C ILE A 28 -14.99 6.08 -15.00
N SER A 29 -15.05 6.57 -13.76
CA SER A 29 -13.88 6.65 -12.87
C SER A 29 -13.34 5.26 -12.54
N MET A 30 -14.21 4.30 -12.20
CA MET A 30 -13.86 2.90 -12.00
C MET A 30 -13.16 2.30 -13.22
N CYS A 31 -13.65 2.60 -14.44
CA CYS A 31 -13.00 2.17 -15.68
C CYS A 31 -11.61 2.79 -15.87
N ILE A 32 -11.47 4.11 -15.64
CA ILE A 32 -10.21 4.83 -15.79
C ILE A 32 -9.15 4.30 -14.82
N HIS A 33 -9.55 3.98 -13.59
CA HIS A 33 -8.69 3.46 -12.55
C HIS A 33 -8.59 1.92 -12.56
N GLY A 34 -9.23 1.25 -13.51
CA GLY A 34 -9.09 -0.20 -13.72
C GLY A 34 -9.72 -1.06 -12.64
N VAL A 35 -10.77 -0.59 -11.95
CA VAL A 35 -11.59 -1.45 -11.08
C VAL A 35 -12.30 -2.47 -11.95
N SER A 36 -12.09 -3.77 -11.73
CA SER A 36 -12.70 -4.84 -12.52
C SER A 36 -13.67 -5.69 -11.68
N PRO A 37 -14.64 -6.38 -12.29
CA PRO A 37 -15.52 -7.31 -11.57
C PRO A 37 -14.74 -8.36 -10.77
N GLU A 38 -13.65 -8.90 -11.33
CA GLU A 38 -12.82 -9.91 -10.67
C GLU A 38 -12.17 -9.34 -9.40
N PHE A 39 -11.70 -8.09 -9.43
CA PHE A 39 -11.16 -7.44 -8.24
C PHE A 39 -12.21 -7.28 -7.14
N ILE A 40 -13.48 -7.03 -7.49
CA ILE A 40 -14.58 -6.93 -6.53
C ILE A 40 -14.88 -8.31 -5.94
N GLU A 41 -14.97 -9.36 -6.77
CA GLU A 41 -15.17 -10.73 -6.32
C GLU A 41 -14.08 -11.20 -5.36
N GLU A 42 -12.82 -10.92 -5.68
CA GLU A 42 -11.69 -11.28 -4.83
C GLU A 42 -11.74 -10.55 -3.48
N LEU A 43 -12.20 -9.29 -3.45
CA LEU A 43 -12.41 -8.55 -2.22
C LEU A 43 -13.56 -9.13 -1.38
N GLU A 44 -14.68 -9.47 -2.01
CA GLU A 44 -15.82 -10.13 -1.36
C GLU A 44 -15.41 -11.50 -0.78
N ALA A 45 -14.61 -12.28 -1.51
CA ALA A 45 -14.07 -13.56 -1.02
C ALA A 45 -13.17 -13.39 0.22
N LEU A 46 -12.56 -12.22 0.39
CA LEU A 46 -11.78 -11.86 1.58
C LEU A 46 -12.65 -11.30 2.72
N GLY A 47 -13.95 -11.10 2.51
CA GLY A 47 -14.91 -10.56 3.48
C GLY A 47 -15.16 -9.05 3.38
N TYR A 48 -14.74 -8.40 2.28
CA TYR A 48 -14.92 -6.96 2.04
C TYR A 48 -16.18 -6.69 1.18
N ASP A 49 -17.35 -7.11 1.64
CA ASP A 49 -18.60 -7.06 0.84
C ASP A 49 -19.23 -5.65 0.73
N ARG A 50 -18.73 -4.69 1.50
CA ARG A 50 -19.33 -3.36 1.69
C ARG A 50 -18.45 -2.18 1.24
N VAL A 51 -17.42 -2.43 0.43
CA VAL A 51 -16.52 -1.38 -0.08
C VAL A 51 -17.24 -0.51 -1.10
N SER A 52 -17.41 0.79 -0.87
CA SER A 52 -18.07 1.72 -1.80
C SER A 52 -17.33 1.86 -3.14
N PRO A 53 -17.98 2.38 -4.20
CA PRO A 53 -17.30 2.66 -5.48
C PRO A 53 -16.08 3.58 -5.33
N ASP A 54 -16.18 4.61 -4.49
CA ASP A 54 -15.10 5.58 -4.27
C ASP A 54 -13.91 4.92 -3.55
N GLU A 55 -14.17 3.99 -2.62
CA GLU A 55 -13.13 3.18 -1.98
C GLU A 55 -12.47 2.22 -2.97
N LEU A 56 -13.22 1.55 -3.85
CA LEU A 56 -12.66 0.69 -4.89
C LEU A 56 -11.72 1.46 -5.84
N ILE A 57 -12.14 2.67 -6.22
CA ILE A 57 -11.31 3.59 -7.00
C ILE A 57 -10.05 3.97 -6.23
N SER A 58 -10.18 4.38 -4.97
CA SER A 58 -9.07 4.73 -4.09
C SER A 58 -8.05 3.60 -3.98
N MET A 59 -8.51 2.37 -3.72
CA MET A 59 -7.66 1.18 -3.69
C MET A 59 -6.84 1.02 -4.96
N ARG A 60 -7.45 1.21 -6.14
CA ARG A 60 -6.72 1.10 -7.41
C ARG A 60 -5.74 2.24 -7.63
N ILE A 61 -6.09 3.47 -7.29
CA ILE A 61 -5.19 4.64 -7.37
C ILE A 61 -3.95 4.41 -6.51
N HIS A 62 -4.14 3.87 -5.30
CA HIS A 62 -3.07 3.66 -4.33
C HIS A 62 -2.36 2.30 -4.47
N GLY A 63 -2.77 1.47 -5.43
CA GLY A 63 -2.12 0.18 -5.70
C GLY A 63 -2.40 -0.91 -4.65
N VAL A 64 -3.54 -0.87 -3.97
CA VAL A 64 -3.98 -1.94 -3.09
C VAL A 64 -4.31 -3.17 -3.94
N THR A 65 -3.57 -4.26 -3.70
CA THR A 65 -3.75 -5.55 -4.38
C THR A 65 -4.25 -6.60 -3.41
N ILE A 66 -4.92 -7.64 -3.92
CA ILE A 66 -5.34 -8.80 -3.12
C ILE A 66 -4.15 -9.40 -2.35
N SER A 67 -3.02 -9.58 -3.03
CA SER A 67 -1.80 -10.08 -2.40
C SER A 67 -1.30 -9.19 -1.24
N PHE A 68 -1.53 -7.88 -1.30
CA PHE A 68 -1.20 -6.97 -0.21
C PHE A 68 -2.12 -7.19 0.99
N ILE A 69 -3.43 -7.31 0.76
CA ILE A 69 -4.44 -7.54 1.79
C ILE A 69 -4.15 -8.85 2.54
N GLU A 70 -3.89 -9.94 1.81
CA GLU A 70 -3.54 -11.23 2.39
C GLU A 70 -2.28 -11.17 3.24
N ARG A 71 -1.22 -10.52 2.74
CA ARG A 71 0.02 -10.32 3.50
C ARG A 71 -0.20 -9.49 4.76
N ALA A 72 -1.07 -8.48 4.70
CA ALA A 72 -1.38 -7.63 5.84
C ALA A 72 -2.13 -8.43 6.93
N ARG A 73 -3.16 -9.20 6.55
CA ARG A 73 -3.90 -10.09 7.47
C ARG A 73 -3.00 -11.13 8.14
N ASN A 74 -2.08 -11.74 7.39
CA ASN A 74 -1.15 -12.73 7.91
C ASN A 74 -0.12 -12.17 8.92
N ARG A 75 0.02 -10.85 9.03
CA ARG A 75 0.96 -10.18 9.95
C ARG A 75 0.28 -9.62 11.20
N GLU A 76 -0.82 -10.24 11.63
CA GLU A 76 -1.63 -9.89 12.81
C GLU A 76 -2.45 -8.59 12.67
N PHE A 77 -2.59 -8.05 11.46
CA PHE A 77 -3.52 -6.96 11.17
C PHE A 77 -4.86 -7.53 10.70
N ASN A 78 -5.65 -8.06 11.64
CA ASN A 78 -6.88 -8.79 11.32
C ASN A 78 -8.11 -7.90 11.08
N ASP A 79 -7.99 -6.58 11.21
CA ASP A 79 -9.10 -5.62 11.11
C ASP A 79 -8.67 -4.31 10.46
N LEU A 80 -8.06 -4.39 9.27
CA LEU A 80 -7.66 -3.20 8.52
C LEU A 80 -8.84 -2.66 7.72
N SER A 81 -9.14 -1.37 7.95
CA SER A 81 -10.01 -0.60 7.08
C SER A 81 -9.33 -0.33 5.72
N ILE A 82 -10.12 0.07 4.73
CA ILE A 82 -9.60 0.49 3.41
C ILE A 82 -8.62 1.65 3.58
N ASP A 83 -8.96 2.62 4.41
CA ASP A 83 -8.12 3.78 4.70
C ASP A 83 -6.79 3.38 5.34
N ASP A 84 -6.79 2.40 6.24
CA ASP A 84 -5.54 1.87 6.81
C ASP A 84 -4.66 1.24 5.73
N MET A 85 -5.25 0.47 4.81
CA MET A 85 -4.53 -0.18 3.71
C MET A 85 -3.92 0.83 2.74
N VAL A 86 -4.69 1.87 2.40
CA VAL A 86 -4.22 3.00 1.57
C VAL A 86 -3.10 3.75 2.27
N SER A 87 -3.28 4.08 3.55
CA SER A 87 -2.26 4.75 4.38
C SER A 87 -0.96 3.93 4.45
N MET A 88 -1.07 2.62 4.67
CA MET A 88 0.08 1.70 4.73
C MET A 88 0.84 1.59 3.41
N LEU A 89 0.22 1.85 2.25
CA LEU A 89 0.91 1.87 0.96
C LEU A 89 1.55 3.22 0.66
N CYS A 90 0.85 4.31 0.97
CA CYS A 90 1.35 5.68 0.79
C CYS A 90 2.54 5.97 1.70
N GLU A 91 2.46 5.47 2.93
CA GLU A 91 3.49 5.72 3.93
C GLU A 91 4.39 4.51 4.10
N GLY A 92 4.07 3.29 3.68
CA GLY A 92 4.82 2.14 4.19
C GLY A 92 4.68 2.03 5.72
N TRP A 93 5.07 0.89 6.28
CA TRP A 93 5.03 0.73 7.73
C TRP A 93 6.17 -0.17 8.19
N PHE A 94 6.62 0.06 9.42
CA PHE A 94 7.68 -0.72 10.05
C PHE A 94 7.42 -0.88 11.56
N ARG A 95 7.33 -2.12 12.03
CA ARG A 95 7.15 -2.48 13.45
C ARG A 95 7.85 -3.80 13.76
N GLU A 96 8.61 -3.86 14.84
CA GLU A 96 9.26 -5.10 15.34
C GLU A 96 10.04 -5.87 14.26
N GLY A 97 10.89 -5.18 13.49
CA GLY A 97 11.68 -5.81 12.44
C GLY A 97 10.90 -6.19 11.16
N ARG A 98 9.60 -5.91 11.11
CA ARG A 98 8.73 -6.20 9.96
C ARG A 98 8.25 -4.91 9.32
N GLY A 99 8.30 -4.83 7.99
CA GLY A 99 7.71 -3.72 7.25
C GLY A 99 7.30 -4.07 5.83
N SER A 100 6.60 -3.14 5.19
CA SER A 100 6.30 -3.17 3.75
C SER A 100 6.13 -1.75 3.23
N GLY A 101 6.47 -1.51 1.97
CA GLY A 101 6.40 -0.20 1.32
C GLY A 101 7.70 0.11 0.57
N HIS A 102 7.73 1.24 -0.12
CA HIS A 102 8.97 1.78 -0.69
C HIS A 102 9.62 2.70 0.35
N PHE A 103 10.77 2.30 0.88
CA PHE A 103 11.51 3.06 1.88
C PHE A 103 12.93 3.31 1.40
N THR A 104 13.42 4.53 1.63
CA THR A 104 14.84 4.86 1.47
C THR A 104 15.47 4.84 2.85
N PHE A 105 16.39 3.90 3.08
CA PHE A 105 17.22 3.92 4.28
C PHE A 105 18.23 5.06 4.19
N MET A 106 18.28 5.90 5.23
CA MET A 106 19.31 6.93 5.39
C MET A 106 20.14 6.61 6.64
N PRO A 107 21.40 6.19 6.49
CA PRO A 107 22.28 5.97 7.64
C PRO A 107 22.48 7.27 8.42
N GLY A 108 22.57 7.17 9.74
CA GLY A 108 22.77 8.33 10.60
C GLY A 108 24.26 8.67 10.71
N GLU A 109 24.72 9.74 10.07
CA GLU A 109 26.13 10.18 10.13
C GLU A 109 26.60 10.42 11.58
N GLU A 110 25.70 10.87 12.47
CA GLU A 110 26.04 11.07 13.89
C GLU A 110 26.37 9.75 14.62
N PHE A 111 25.80 8.63 14.17
CA PHE A 111 26.04 7.32 14.77
C PHE A 111 27.41 6.76 14.38
N THR A 112 27.77 6.87 13.10
CA THR A 112 29.10 6.46 12.61
C THR A 112 30.19 7.31 13.25
N ASP A 113 29.99 8.63 13.35
CA ASP A 113 30.92 9.54 14.04
C ASP A 113 31.17 9.14 15.50
N LYS A 114 30.10 8.72 16.21
CA LYS A 114 30.19 8.27 17.60
C LYS A 114 30.96 6.96 17.75
N LEU A 115 30.90 6.06 16.77
CA LEU A 115 31.66 4.79 16.77
C LEU A 115 33.14 5.04 16.48
N THR A 116 33.44 5.85 15.46
CA THR A 116 34.81 6.22 15.09
C THR A 116 35.55 6.89 16.25
N ARG A 117 34.88 7.81 16.98
CA ARG A 117 35.46 8.45 18.18
C ARG A 117 35.78 7.48 19.32
N ARG A 118 35.18 6.30 19.31
CA ARG A 118 35.42 5.23 20.29
C ARG A 118 36.44 4.19 19.80
N GLY A 119 37.02 4.39 18.62
CA GLY A 119 38.03 3.51 18.04
C GLY A 119 37.47 2.30 17.30
N PHE A 120 36.19 2.31 16.95
CA PHE A 120 35.58 1.28 16.10
C PHE A 120 35.55 1.76 14.65
N ASP A 121 35.77 0.85 13.72
CA ASP A 121 35.58 1.13 12.29
C ASP A 121 34.11 1.48 12.00
N PRO A 122 33.86 2.46 11.12
CA PRO A 122 32.50 2.84 10.78
C PRO A 122 31.78 1.69 10.06
N PRO A 123 30.56 1.32 10.48
CA PRO A 123 29.79 0.27 9.83
C PRO A 123 29.36 0.69 8.42
N THR A 124 29.32 -0.26 7.49
CA THR A 124 28.80 -0.04 6.13
C THR A 124 27.31 0.33 6.16
N ASP A 125 26.79 0.91 5.08
CA ASP A 125 25.36 1.22 4.95
C ASP A 125 24.48 -0.04 5.15
N GLU A 126 24.94 -1.18 4.64
CA GLU A 126 24.27 -2.48 4.82
C GLU A 126 24.30 -2.94 6.29
N GLN A 127 25.43 -2.81 6.98
CA GLN A 127 25.52 -3.12 8.41
C GLN A 127 24.63 -2.19 9.22
N GLN A 128 24.62 -0.89 8.89
CA GLN A 128 23.75 0.10 9.54
C GLN A 128 22.27 -0.18 9.30
N PHE A 129 21.92 -0.65 8.10
CA PHE A 129 20.58 -1.10 7.78
C PHE A 129 20.17 -2.28 8.66
N PHE A 130 20.96 -3.35 8.73
CA PHE A 130 20.64 -4.50 9.57
C PHE A 130 20.60 -4.17 11.07
N MET A 131 21.46 -3.28 11.55
CA MET A 131 21.40 -2.78 12.93
C MET A 131 20.12 -1.98 13.22
N ALA A 132 19.61 -1.23 12.23
CA ALA A 132 18.34 -0.51 12.36
C ALA A 132 17.11 -1.43 12.29
N LEU A 133 17.24 -2.60 11.68
CA LEU A 133 16.19 -3.62 11.65
C LEU A 133 16.12 -4.45 12.94
N ASP A 134 17.18 -4.47 13.73
CA ASP A 134 17.25 -5.29 14.94
C ASP A 134 16.42 -4.69 16.09
N SER A 135 15.60 -5.56 16.68
CA SER A 135 14.57 -5.29 17.69
C SER A 135 15.09 -4.75 19.03
N HIS A 136 16.41 -4.64 19.19
CA HIS A 136 17.07 -4.22 20.42
C HIS A 136 17.32 -2.69 20.47
N THR A 137 16.86 -1.94 19.46
CA THR A 137 16.91 -0.49 19.45
C THR A 137 15.51 0.12 19.37
N GLU A 138 15.21 1.03 20.31
CA GLU A 138 13.90 1.66 20.45
C GLU A 138 13.46 2.37 19.15
N SER A 139 12.15 2.25 18.89
CA SER A 139 11.36 2.76 17.77
C SER A 139 11.98 3.94 17.02
N ARG A 140 12.51 3.68 15.81
CA ARG A 140 12.94 4.74 14.88
C ARG A 140 11.88 5.00 13.82
N ARG A 141 11.52 6.28 13.68
CA ARG A 141 10.60 6.78 12.66
C ARG A 141 11.32 6.82 11.33
N LEU A 142 11.15 5.77 10.51
CA LEU A 142 11.51 5.83 9.09
C LEU A 142 10.65 6.93 8.45
N ARG A 143 11.30 7.92 7.82
CA ARG A 143 10.58 8.95 7.08
C ARG A 143 10.25 8.36 5.71
N LEU A 144 8.98 8.12 5.49
CA LEU A 144 8.49 7.47 4.30
C LEU A 144 7.84 8.53 3.41
N VAL A 145 8.10 8.45 2.11
CA VAL A 145 7.62 9.43 1.14
C VAL A 145 6.85 8.66 0.06
N CYS A 146 5.55 8.94 -0.03
CA CYS A 146 4.71 8.46 -1.12
C CYS A 146 5.27 9.01 -2.45
N PRO A 147 5.54 8.18 -3.47
CA PRO A 147 5.71 8.69 -4.82
C PRO A 147 4.32 9.14 -5.31
N GLN A 148 3.97 10.40 -5.06
CA GLN A 148 2.81 11.00 -5.69
C GLN A 148 3.18 11.31 -7.14
N ASN A 149 2.48 10.65 -8.07
CA ASN A 149 2.47 10.89 -9.51
C ASN A 149 3.78 10.58 -10.28
N ALA A 150 3.75 9.47 -11.02
CA ALA A 150 4.33 9.39 -12.35
C ALA A 150 3.20 9.21 -13.37
#